data_AF-A0A947FKM1-F1
#
_entry.id   AF-A0A947FKM1-F1
#
_cell.length_a   1.000
_cell.length_b   1.000
_cell.length_c   1.000
_cell.angle_alpha   90.00
_cell.angle_beta   90.00
_cell.angle_gamma   90.00
#
_symmetry.space_group_name_H-M   'P 1'
#
loop_
_entity.id
_entity.type
_entity.pdbx_description
1 polymer ?
#
loop_
_entity_poly.entity_id
_entity_poly.type
_entity_poly.pdbx_seq_one_letter_code
_entity_poly.pdbx_strand_id
1 'polypeptide(L)' 'ITAKGCPFYNRCPLAIDGTCELKTPPTLKLENGHEISCHLTLEQLQEAEAEAQKILLGYEKLGQEDPQVHVP' A
#
# COMPACT_ATOMS: atom_id res chain seq x y z
N ILE A 1 1.01 -17.56 13.00
CA ILE A 1 1.76 -17.54 11.72
C ILE A 1 1.15 -18.63 10.86
N THR A 2 0.55 -18.28 9.72
CA THR A 2 -0.03 -19.25 8.79
C THR A 2 1.09 -20.18 8.28
N ALA A 3 0.86 -21.49 8.31
CA ALA A 3 1.88 -22.50 7.98
C ALA A 3 2.30 -22.51 6.51
N LYS A 4 1.60 -21.77 5.64
CA LYS A 4 1.78 -21.69 4.19
C LYS A 4 1.40 -20.30 3.70
N GLY A 5 2.04 -19.83 2.64
CA GLY A 5 1.69 -18.57 1.98
C GLY A 5 2.20 -17.30 2.67
N CYS A 6 1.75 -16.16 2.16
CA CYS A 6 1.92 -14.84 2.77
C CYS A 6 0.98 -14.70 3.99
N PRO A 7 1.51 -14.34 5.17
CA PRO A 7 0.70 -14.22 6.39
C PRO A 7 -0.34 -13.10 6.35
N PHE A 8 -0.20 -12.16 5.42
CA PHE A 8 -1.09 -11.01 5.25
C PHE A 8 -2.17 -11.22 4.19
N TYR A 9 -2.22 -12.36 3.49
CA TYR A 9 -3.12 -12.61 2.37
C TYR A 9 -4.58 -12.21 2.67
N ASN A 10 -5.12 -12.61 3.82
CA ASN A 10 -6.51 -12.37 4.20
C ASN A 10 -6.85 -10.91 4.56
N ARG A 11 -5.85 -10.03 4.64
CA ARG A 11 -6.02 -8.60 4.95
C ARG A 11 -5.38 -7.67 3.93
N CYS A 12 -4.60 -8.21 3.00
CA CYS A 12 -3.88 -7.43 2.00
C CYS A 12 -4.87 -7.01 0.90
N PRO A 13 -5.10 -5.71 0.69
CA PRO A 13 -5.98 -5.24 -0.40
C PRO A 13 -5.37 -5.49 -1.79
N LEU A 14 -4.06 -5.78 -1.86
CA LEU A 14 -3.31 -6.08 -3.08
C LEU A 14 -3.01 -7.60 -3.21
N ALA A 15 -3.78 -8.44 -2.52
CA ALA A 15 -3.57 -9.89 -2.56
C ALA A 15 -3.75 -10.46 -3.98
N ILE A 16 -2.91 -11.45 -4.33
CA ILE A 16 -3.03 -12.23 -5.55
C ILE A 16 -3.56 -13.61 -5.18
N ASP A 17 -4.82 -13.90 -5.54
CA ASP A 17 -5.44 -15.20 -5.31
C ASP A 17 -4.64 -16.34 -5.97
N GLY A 18 -4.55 -17.48 -5.30
CA GLY A 18 -3.74 -18.63 -5.73
C GLY A 18 -2.23 -18.45 -5.59
N THR A 19 -1.71 -17.24 -5.36
CA THR A 19 -0.26 -16.98 -5.16
C THR A 19 0.04 -16.61 -3.72
N CYS A 20 -0.59 -15.54 -3.22
CA CYS A 20 -0.36 -15.03 -1.88
C CYS A 20 -0.81 -16.02 -0.80
N GLU A 21 -1.85 -16.83 -1.05
CA GLU A 21 -2.32 -17.83 -0.10
C GLU A 21 -1.44 -19.11 -0.08
N LEU A 22 -0.79 -19.45 -1.21
CA LEU A 22 -0.11 -20.74 -1.40
C LEU A 22 1.41 -20.64 -1.28
N LYS A 23 2.02 -19.52 -1.68
CA LYS A 23 3.48 -19.37 -1.80
C LYS A 23 4.03 -18.39 -0.78
N THR A 24 5.18 -18.73 -0.18
CA THR A 24 5.93 -17.80 0.67
C THR A 24 6.49 -16.66 -0.19
N PRO A 25 6.30 -15.39 0.21
CA PRO A 25 6.80 -14.25 -0.56
C PRO A 25 8.33 -14.22 -0.57
N PRO A 26 8.96 -13.79 -1.69
CA PRO A 26 10.37 -13.48 -1.73
C PRO A 26 10.67 -12.22 -0.92
N THR A 27 11.90 -12.11 -0.40
CA THR A 27 12.40 -10.90 0.25
C THR A 27 13.08 -9.99 -0.77
N LEU A 28 12.54 -8.80 -0.93
CA LEU A 28 13.07 -7.70 -1.73
C LEU A 28 13.91 -6.80 -0.82
N LYS A 29 15.16 -6.53 -1.21
CA LYS A 29 16.06 -5.61 -0.49
C LYS A 29 16.04 -4.26 -1.17
N LEU A 30 15.85 -3.21 -0.39
CA LEU A 30 15.88 -1.82 -0.84
C LEU A 30 17.25 -1.20 -0.54
N GLU A 31 17.58 -0.12 -1.25
CA GLU A 31 18.90 0.54 -1.18
C GLU A 31 19.26 1.03 0.23
N ASN A 32 18.26 1.33 1.07
CA ASN A 32 18.44 1.81 2.44
C ASN A 32 18.60 0.70 3.50
N GLY A 33 18.79 -0.55 3.09
CA GLY A 33 18.85 -1.70 4.00
C GLY A 33 17.49 -2.15 4.54
N HIS A 34 16.40 -1.56 4.05
CA HIS A 34 15.04 -2.04 4.31
C HIS A 34 14.75 -3.30 3.50
N GLU A 35 13.89 -4.15 4.04
CA GLU A 35 13.50 -5.41 3.41
C GLU A 35 11.98 -5.52 3.39
N ILE A 36 11.44 -5.94 2.24
CA ILE A 36 10.01 -6.16 2.04
C ILE A 36 9.80 -7.61 1.61
N SER A 37 8.88 -8.32 2.25
CA SER A 37 8.51 -9.67 1.81
C SER A 37 7.15 -9.63 1.12
N CYS A 38 7.14 -9.51 -0.22
CA CYS A 38 5.93 -9.41 -1.03
C CYS A 38 6.09 -10.16 -2.37
N HIS A 39 4.97 -10.65 -2.92
CA HIS A 39 4.93 -11.24 -4.26
C HIS A 39 4.88 -10.20 -5.38
N LEU A 40 4.53 -8.95 -5.05
CA LEU A 40 4.58 -7.84 -5.99
C LEU A 40 6.02 -7.35 -6.16
N THR A 41 6.32 -6.84 -7.34
CA THR A 41 7.59 -6.14 -7.61
C THR A 41 7.67 -4.80 -6.88
N LEU A 42 8.87 -4.23 -6.75
CA LEU A 42 9.04 -2.89 -6.15
C LEU A 42 8.23 -1.83 -6.92
N GLU A 43 8.22 -1.89 -8.25
CA GLU A 43 7.47 -0.94 -9.09
C GLU A 43 5.97 -0.98 -8.78
N GLN A 44 5.37 -2.16 -8.74
CA GLN A 44 3.95 -2.33 -8.40
C GLN A 44 3.60 -1.85 -6.99
N LEU A 45 4.52 -2.01 -6.04
CA LEU A 45 4.35 -1.50 -4.68
C LEU A 45 4.39 0.03 -4.64
N GLN A 46 5.30 0.64 -5.39
CA GLN A 46 5.41 2.09 -5.51
C GLN A 46 4.18 2.70 -6.19
N GLU A 47 3.65 2.05 -7.23
CA GLU A 47 2.40 2.48 -7.87
C GLU A 47 1.23 2.46 -6.88
N ALA A 48 1.08 1.38 -6.11
CA ALA A 48 0.01 1.26 -5.12
C ALA A 48 0.12 2.32 -4.00
N GLU A 49 1.34 2.62 -3.54
CA GLU A 49 1.59 3.70 -2.59
C GLU A 49 1.26 5.07 -3.18
N ALA A 50 1.69 5.33 -4.42
CA ALA A 50 1.43 6.59 -5.11
C ALA A 50 -0.08 6.84 -5.30
N GLU A 51 -0.85 5.81 -5.66
CA GLU A 51 -2.30 5.91 -5.78
C GLU A 51 -2.96 6.25 -4.42
N ALA A 52 -2.56 5.59 -3.35
CA ALA A 52 -3.04 5.91 -2.00
C ALA A 52 -2.70 7.34 -1.59
N GLN A 53 -1.49 7.81 -1.94
CA GLN A 53 -1.04 9.17 -1.64
C GLN A 53 -1.78 10.24 -2.47
N LYS A 54 -2.18 9.95 -3.71
CA LYS A 54 -3.03 10.86 -4.51
C LYS A 54 -4.40 11.07 -3.86
N ILE A 55 -4.99 10.02 -3.29
CA ILE A 55 -6.26 10.13 -2.55
C ILE A 55 -6.07 11.01 -1.32
N LEU A 56 -4.96 10.81 -0.60
CA LEU A 56 -4.58 11.63 0.55
C LEU A 56 -4.44 13.12 0.16
N LEU A 57 -3.61 13.43 -0.82
CA LEU A 57 -3.41 14.80 -1.30
C LEU A 57 -4.68 15.42 -1.92
N GLY A 58 -5.57 14.57 -2.46
CA GLY A 58 -6.88 14.98 -2.96
C GLY A 58 -7.82 15.49 -1.86
N TYR A 59 -7.78 14.94 -0.65
CA TYR A 59 -8.55 15.50 0.48
C TYR A 59 -8.00 16.87 0.90
N GLU A 60 -6.67 17.07 0.82
CA GLU A 60 -6.05 18.34 1.21
C GLU A 60 -6.50 19.48 0.30
N LYS A 61 -6.75 19.19 -0.99
CA LYS A 61 -7.29 20.17 -1.94
C LYS A 61 -8.78 20.49 -1.78
N LEU A 62 -9.58 19.58 -1.21
CA LEU A 62 -10.99 19.86 -0.88
C LEU A 62 -11.16 20.70 0.39
N GLY A 63 -10.08 20.91 1.17
CA GLY A 63 -10.08 21.72 2.38
C GLY A 63 -9.52 23.13 2.23
N GLN A 64 -9.14 23.56 1.02
CA GLN A 64 -8.49 24.86 0.79
C GLN A 64 -9.06 25.66 -0.39
N GLU A 65 -10.39 25.76 -0.49
CA GLU A 65 -11.07 26.85 -1.20
C GLU A 65 -12.40 27.16 -0.50
N ASP A 66 -12.37 27.83 0.65
CA ASP A 66 -13.55 28.49 1.20
C ASP A 66 -13.20 29.90 1.72
N PRO A 67 -13.31 30.94 0.88
CA PRO A 67 -13.14 32.32 1.30
C PRO A 67 -14.47 32.92 1.79
N GLN A 68 -15.15 32.32 2.79
CA GLN A 68 -15.99 33.06 3.76
C GLN A 68 -16.62 32.14 4.82
N VAL A 69 -15.87 31.83 5.87
CA VAL A 69 -16.48 31.45 7.16
C VAL A 69 -16.21 32.57 8.16
N HIS A 70 -17.11 33.55 8.19
CA HIS A 70 -17.27 34.45 9.33
C HIS A 70 -17.93 33.66 10.45
N VAL A 71 -17.15 33.37 11.50
CA VAL A 71 -17.67 32.80 12.75
C VAL A 71 -18.08 33.97 13.67
N PRO A 72 -19.30 33.99 14.25
CA PRO A 72 -19.70 34.97 15.25
C PRO A 72 -18.99 34.78 16.60
#